data_AF-A0A8H6C543-F1
#
_entry.id   AF-A0A8H6C543-F1
#
_cell.length_a   1.000
_cell.length_b   1.000
_cell.length_c   1.000
_cell.angle_alpha   90.00
_cell.angle_beta   90.00
_cell.angle_gamma   90.00
#
_symmetry.space_group_name_H-M   'P 1'
#
loop_
_entity.id
_entity.type
_entity.pdbx_description
1 polymer ?
#
loop_
_entity_poly.entity_id
_entity_poly.type
_entity_poly.pdbx_seq_one_letter_code
_entity_poly.pdbx_strand_id
1 'polypeptide(L)' 'MAGTLFPDKQFEKFNVAREKMGHYFRFKPRSVFFNIIWMGIIPVGLFYVAYGNEGKVSITDRFRKEPILAKDYVPRSKQE' A
#
# COMPACT_ATOMS: atom_id res chain seq x y z
N MET A 1 -12.27 -32.46 -10.23
CA MET A 1 -10.90 -32.14 -9.77
C MET A 1 -9.94 -33.02 -10.55
N ALA A 2 -8.97 -32.45 -11.25
CA ALA A 2 -7.95 -33.24 -11.95
C ALA A 2 -7.28 -34.19 -10.94
N GLY A 3 -7.21 -35.49 -11.24
CA GLY A 3 -6.68 -36.53 -10.34
C GLY A 3 -5.16 -36.47 -10.13
N THR A 4 -4.56 -35.29 -10.28
CA THR A 4 -3.12 -35.03 -10.19
C THR A 4 -2.68 -34.66 -8.77
N LEU A 5 -3.63 -34.37 -7.87
CA LEU A 5 -3.35 -33.94 -6.50
C LEU A 5 -3.69 -35.06 -5.52
N PHE A 6 -2.65 -35.61 -4.88
CA PHE A 6 -2.81 -36.62 -3.83
C PHE A 6 -3.22 -35.93 -2.53
N PRO A 7 -4.34 -36.32 -1.89
CA PRO A 7 -4.78 -35.72 -0.65
C PRO A 7 -3.84 -36.11 0.49
N ASP A 8 -3.19 -35.12 1.09
CA ASP A 8 -2.47 -35.29 2.34
C ASP A 8 -3.40 -34.94 3.51
N LYS A 9 -3.69 -35.95 4.32
CA LYS A 9 -4.54 -35.84 5.51
C LYS A 9 -4.03 -34.81 6.52
N GLN A 10 -2.71 -34.60 6.62
CA GLN A 10 -2.16 -33.60 7.54
C GLN A 10 -2.35 -32.18 7.01
N PHE A 11 -2.15 -32.00 5.70
CA PHE A 11 -2.41 -30.74 5.03
C PHE A 11 -3.89 -30.33 5.11
N GLU A 12 -4.81 -31.28 4.89
CA GLU A 12 -6.24 -31.04 5.02
C GLU A 12 -6.62 -30.61 6.44
N LYS A 13 -6.10 -31.28 7.48
CA LYS A 13 -6.33 -30.90 8.88
C LYS A 13 -5.85 -29.49 9.18
N PHE A 14 -4.66 -29.12 8.69
CA PHE A 14 -4.12 -27.78 8.85
C PHE A 14 -5.01 -26.73 8.17
N ASN A 15 -5.47 -27.00 6.94
CA ASN A 15 -6.36 -26.11 6.21
C ASN A 15 -7.69 -25.91 6.94
N VAL A 16 -8.31 -27.00 7.41
CA VAL A 16 -9.55 -26.94 8.21
C VAL A 16 -9.33 -26.16 9.51
N ALA A 17 -8.20 -26.36 10.20
CA ALA A 17 -7.89 -25.61 11.41
C ALA A 17 -7.69 -24.11 11.14
N ARG A 18 -7.04 -23.76 10.02
CA ARG A 18 -6.86 -22.36 9.61
C ARG A 18 -8.16 -21.69 9.21
N GLU A 19 -9.01 -22.36 8.43
CA GLU A 19 -10.32 -21.83 8.05
C GLU A 19 -11.20 -21.57 9.27
N LYS A 20 -11.16 -22.49 10.25
CA LYS A 20 -11.94 -22.37 11.48
C LYS A 20 -11.30 -21.50 12.57
N MET A 21 -10.14 -20.90 12.31
CA MET A 21 -9.39 -20.12 13.30
C MET A 21 -10.22 -18.99 13.92
N GLY A 22 -11.11 -18.37 13.12
CA GLY A 22 -12.03 -17.33 13.60
C GLY A 22 -13.03 -17.83 14.65
N HIS A 23 -13.52 -19.07 14.55
CA HIS A 23 -14.48 -19.63 15.51
C HIS A 23 -13.86 -19.87 16.90
N TYR A 24 -12.55 -20.06 16.96
CA TYR A 24 -11.81 -20.29 18.21
C TYR A 24 -11.18 -19.01 18.76
N PHE A 25 -11.31 -17.88 18.06
CA PHE A 25 -10.74 -16.62 18.50
C PHE A 25 -11.41 -16.12 19.79
N ARG A 26 -10.59 -15.62 20.72
CA ARG A 26 -11.04 -14.96 21.94
C ARG A 26 -10.21 -13.71 22.18
N PHE A 27 -10.86 -12.63 22.59
CA PHE A 27 -10.17 -11.39 22.95
C PHE A 27 -9.37 -11.56 24.25
N LYS A 28 -8.08 -11.82 24.10
CA LYS A 28 -7.08 -11.74 25.17
C LYS A 28 -6.44 -10.35 25.16
N PRO A 29 -5.87 -9.87 26.29
CA PRO A 29 -5.25 -8.54 26.36
C PRO A 29 -4.23 -8.27 25.23
N ARG A 30 -3.39 -9.26 24.89
CA ARG A 30 -2.45 -9.15 23.77
C ARG A 30 -3.13 -8.96 22.41
N SER A 31 -4.22 -9.69 22.14
CA SER A 31 -4.97 -9.54 20.89
C SER A 31 -5.74 -8.23 20.83
N VAL A 32 -6.22 -7.72 21.96
CA VAL A 32 -6.89 -6.41 22.02
C VAL A 32 -5.90 -5.31 21.68
N PHE A 33 -4.71 -5.33 22.30
CA PHE A 33 -3.64 -4.38 22.00
C PHE A 33 -3.22 -4.41 20.52
N PHE A 34 -3.05 -5.61 19.96
CA PHE A 34 -2.77 -5.78 18.54
C PHE A 34 -3.86 -5.14 17.66
N ASN A 35 -5.13 -5.42 17.93
CA ASN A 35 -6.24 -4.85 17.17
C ASN A 35 -6.31 -3.32 17.30
N ILE A 36 -6.11 -2.76 18.49
CA ILE A 36 -6.13 -1.30 18.70
C ILE A 36 -5.06 -0.62 17.86
N ILE A 37 -3.84 -1.16 17.83
CA ILE A 37 -2.75 -0.57 17.04
C ILE A 37 -3.05 -0.68 15.55
N TRP A 38 -3.30 -1.91 15.08
CA TRP A 38 -3.34 -2.20 13.66
C TRP A 38 -4.64 -1.79 12.97
N MET A 39 -5.77 -1.88 13.67
CA MET A 39 -7.07 -1.49 13.12
C MET A 39 -7.53 -0.11 13.58
N GLY A 40 -6.96 0.43 14.66
CA GLY A 40 -7.33 1.75 15.17
C GLY A 40 -6.27 2.80 14.85
N ILE A 41 -5.16 2.77 15.58
CA ILE A 41 -4.14 3.83 15.58
C ILE A 41 -3.53 4.03 14.19
N ILE A 42 -3.13 2.95 13.52
CA ILE A 42 -2.46 3.05 12.22
C ILE A 42 -3.39 3.63 11.15
N PRO A 43 -4.61 3.10 10.90
CA PRO A 43 -5.51 3.67 9.90
C PRO A 43 -5.88 5.12 10.19
N VAL A 44 -6.19 5.45 11.45
CA VAL A 44 -6.55 6.82 11.84
C VAL A 44 -5.38 7.79 11.66
N GLY A 45 -4.17 7.38 12.07
CA GLY A 45 -2.97 8.18 11.89
C GLY A 45 -2.63 8.40 10.42
N LEU A 46 -2.70 7.36 9.60
CA LEU A 46 -2.50 7.45 8.16
C LEU A 46 -3.54 8.36 7.51
N PHE A 47 -4.81 8.23 7.89
CA PHE A 47 -5.89 9.08 7.39
C PHE A 47 -5.63 10.55 7.74
N TYR A 48 -5.31 10.84 9.00
CA TYR A 48 -4.99 12.20 9.44
C TYR A 48 -3.82 12.81 8.65
N VAL A 49 -2.74 12.05 8.45
CA VAL A 49 -1.58 12.50 7.69
C VAL A 49 -1.91 12.67 6.20
N ALA A 50 -2.71 11.78 5.62
CA ALA A 50 -3.12 11.86 4.23
C ALA A 50 -3.94 13.12 3.96
N TYR A 51 -4.98 13.38 4.77
CA TYR A 51 -5.80 14.59 4.64
C TYR A 51 -5.00 15.87 4.94
N GLY A 52 -4.08 15.82 5.90
CA GLY A 52 -3.19 16.94 6.17
C GLY A 52 -2.20 17.26 5.05
N ASN A 53 -1.93 16.31 4.14
CA ASN A 53 -1.02 16.46 3.00
C ASN A 53 -1.73 16.45 1.65
N GLU A 54 -3.05 16.29 1.65
CA GLU A 54 -3.86 16.31 0.44
C GLU A 54 -3.69 17.66 -0.27
N GLY A 55 -3.40 17.61 -1.57
CA GLY A 55 -3.14 18.79 -2.39
C GLY A 55 -1.80 19.50 -2.17
N LYS A 56 -1.02 19.19 -1.12
CA LYS A 56 0.30 19.80 -0.88
C LYS A 56 1.37 19.32 -1.86
N VAL A 57 1.24 18.08 -2.33
CA VAL A 57 2.19 17.46 -3.27
C VAL A 57 1.44 17.15 -4.56
N SER A 58 1.53 18.05 -5.54
CA SER A 58 1.09 17.76 -6.91
C SER A 58 2.20 16.97 -7.63
N ILE A 59 1.91 15.73 -7.97
CA ILE A 59 2.79 14.88 -8.81
C ILE A 59 2.56 15.21 -10.30
N THR A 60 1.35 15.66 -10.65
CA THR A 60 0.88 15.83 -12.02
C THR A 60 1.04 17.25 -12.59
N ASP A 61 1.07 18.30 -11.76
CA ASP A 61 1.22 19.70 -12.20
C ASP A 61 2.59 20.30 -11.86
N ARG A 62 3.65 19.52 -12.06
CA ARG A 62 5.03 20.04 -11.97
C ARG A 62 5.37 20.83 -13.24
N PHE A 63 4.70 21.95 -13.44
CA PHE A 63 5.09 22.90 -14.47
C PHE A 63 6.52 23.38 -14.19
N ARG A 64 7.31 23.45 -15.25
CA ARG A 64 8.69 23.91 -15.17
C ARG A 64 8.69 25.38 -14.73
N LYS A 65 9.20 25.65 -13.52
CA LYS A 65 9.29 27.00 -12.95
C LYS A 65 10.55 27.77 -13.39
N GLU A 66 11.53 27.07 -13.94
CA GLU A 66 12.83 27.63 -14.33
C GLU A 66 13.12 27.35 -15.81
N PRO A 67 13.70 28.31 -16.55
CA PRO A 67 14.04 28.10 -17.96
C PRO A 67 15.09 26.97 -18.10
N ILE A 68 14.93 26.09 -19.11
CA ILE A 68 15.89 25.00 -19.39
C ILE A 68 17.28 25.56 -19.70
N LEU A 69 17.32 26.76 -20.29
CA LEU A 69 18.53 27.40 -20.75
C LEU A 69 18.78 28.64 -19.90
N ALA A 70 19.98 28.72 -19.32
CA ALA A 70 20.44 29.89 -18.57
C ALA A 70 20.79 31.10 -19.47
N LYS A 71 20.71 30.95 -20.80
CA LYS A 71 21.03 31.98 -21.80
C LYS A 71 19.90 32.05 -22.82
N ASP A 72 19.65 33.24 -23.35
CA ASP A 72 18.72 33.45 -24.46
C ASP A 72 19.11 32.57 -25.65
N TYR A 73 18.18 31.70 -26.05
CA TYR A 73 18.37 30.82 -27.19
C TYR A 73 18.34 31.66 -28.48
N VAL A 74 19.51 31.88 -29.08
CA VAL A 74 19.63 32.47 -30.41
C VAL A 74 19.62 31.32 -31.44
N PRO A 75 18.58 31.19 -32.28
CA PRO A 75 18.56 30.20 -33.33
C PRO A 75 19.75 30.41 -34.26
N ARG A 76 20.57 29.39 -34.49
CA ARG A 76 21.62 29.47 -35.52
C ARG A 76 20.93 29.51 -36.88
N SER A 77 21.36 30.41 -37.76
CA SER A 77 20.96 30.38 -39.16
C SER A 77 21.25 28.99 -39.73
N LYS A 78 20.24 28.36 -40.31
CA LYS A 78 20.39 27.13 -41.08
C LYS A 78 21.42 27.44 -42.17
N GLN A 79 22.57 26.78 -42.16
CA GLN A 79 23.47 26.84 -43.31
C GLN A 79 22.72 26.15 -44.46
N GLU A 80 22.43 26.91 -45.52
CA GLU A 80 22.03 26.38 -46.83
C GLU A 80 23.22 25.72 -47.52
#